data_AF-A0A0K6IJ85-F1
#
_entry.id   AF-A0A0K6IJ85-F1
#
_cell.length_a   1.000
_cell.length_b   1.000
_cell.length_c   1.000
_cell.angle_alpha   90.00
_cell.angle_beta   90.00
_cell.angle_gamma   90.00
#
_symmetry.space_group_name_H-M   'P 1'
#
loop_
_entity.id
_entity.type
_entity.pdbx_description
1 polymer ?
#
loop_
_entity_poly.entity_id
_entity_poly.type
_entity_poly.pdbx_seq_one_letter_code
_entity_poly.pdbx_strand_id
1 'polypeptide(L)'
;MNQLSFADTEFTSKRRKTRKELFLARMNGLIPWQQLEAQIEPFYPKAGNGRRPYPLATMLRIHFMQNWYNMSDPAMEDALYEITSMRLFAGLS
;
A
#
# COMPACT_ATOMS: atom_id res chain seq x y z
N MET A 1 14.34 1.35 -12.94
CA MET A 1 15.41 1.05 -11.96
C MET A 1 15.19 1.96 -10.77
N ASN A 2 14.68 1.44 -9.64
CA ASN A 2 14.64 2.19 -8.40
C ASN A 2 16.04 2.10 -7.78
N GLN A 3 16.78 3.21 -7.78
CA GLN A 3 18.07 3.29 -7.11
C GLN A 3 17.83 3.32 -5.60
N LEU A 4 18.17 2.23 -4.92
CA LEU A 4 18.13 2.16 -3.46
C LEU A 4 19.24 3.04 -2.90
N SER A 5 18.88 3.95 -2.00
CA SER A 5 19.83 4.79 -1.28
C SER A 5 20.68 3.94 -0.32
N PHE A 6 21.83 4.45 0.08
CA PHE A 6 22.68 3.83 1.11
C PHE A 6 21.90 3.63 2.43
N ALA A 7 20.97 4.53 2.73
CA ALA A 7 20.02 4.36 3.83
C ALA A 7 19.15 3.11 3.64
N ASP A 8 18.55 2.91 2.46
CA ASP A 8 17.66 1.77 2.18
C ASP A 8 18.37 0.41 2.28
N THR A 9 19.67 0.38 1.97
CA THR A 9 20.52 -0.82 2.05
C THR A 9 21.02 -1.12 3.46
N GLU A 10 21.31 -0.11 4.29
CA GLU A 10 21.60 -0.31 5.71
C GLU A 10 20.35 -0.74 6.51
N PHE A 11 19.17 -0.23 6.15
CA PHE A 11 17.92 -0.57 6.83
C PHE A 11 17.45 -2.02 6.60
N THR A 12 17.84 -2.64 5.48
CA THR A 12 17.32 -3.96 5.07
C THR A 12 18.02 -5.16 5.70
N SER A 13 19.29 -5.05 6.14
CA SER A 13 20.07 -6.23 6.54
C SER A 13 20.08 -6.56 8.05
N LYS A 14 19.75 -5.60 8.95
CA LYS A 14 19.94 -5.78 10.41
C LYS A 14 18.79 -5.32 11.33
N ARG A 15 17.66 -4.86 10.80
CA ARG A 15 16.56 -4.34 11.63
C ARG A 15 15.56 -5.43 12.01
N ARG A 16 15.17 -5.46 13.30
CA ARG A 16 14.00 -6.23 13.77
C ARG A 16 12.76 -5.76 13.03
N LYS A 17 12.15 -6.63 12.23
CA LYS A 17 10.87 -6.34 11.55
C LYS A 17 9.82 -5.94 12.58
N THR A 18 9.13 -4.84 12.31
CA THR A 18 8.06 -4.40 13.21
C THR A 18 6.87 -5.36 13.12
N ARG A 19 6.04 -5.41 14.18
CA ARG A 19 4.79 -6.21 14.14
C ARG A 19 3.91 -5.82 12.95
N LYS A 20 3.90 -4.53 12.60
CA LYS A 20 3.16 -3.97 11.46
C LYS A 20 3.69 -4.49 10.13
N GLU A 21 5.01 -4.47 9.91
CA GLU A 21 5.63 -5.02 8.70
C GLU A 21 5.35 -6.52 8.54
N LEU A 22 5.45 -7.29 9.63
CA LEU A 22 5.13 -8.72 9.61
C LEU A 22 3.66 -8.97 9.27
N PHE A 23 2.76 -8.19 9.86
CA PHE A 23 1.33 -8.28 9.57
C PHE A 23 1.03 -7.94 8.11
N LEU A 24 1.52 -6.81 7.61
CA LEU A 24 1.32 -6.38 6.22
C LEU A 24 1.91 -7.38 5.23
N ALA A 25 3.10 -7.93 5.49
CA ALA A 25 3.70 -8.96 4.64
C ALA A 25 2.86 -10.25 4.63
N ARG A 26 2.34 -10.67 5.79
CA ARG A 26 1.45 -11.83 5.89
C ARG A 26 0.16 -11.60 5.10
N MET A 27 -0.47 -10.46 5.28
CA MET A 27 -1.70 -10.13 4.55
C MET A 27 -1.45 -10.02 3.04
N ASN A 28 -0.30 -9.49 2.62
CA ASN A 28 0.06 -9.43 1.21
C ASN A 28 0.08 -10.83 0.56
N GLY A 29 0.54 -11.86 1.28
CA GLY A 29 0.59 -13.23 0.78
C GLY A 29 -0.74 -14.00 0.91
N LEU A 30 -1.62 -13.62 1.84
CA LEU A 30 -2.89 -14.30 2.07
C LEU A 30 -4.02 -13.82 1.16
N ILE A 31 -4.02 -12.53 0.80
CA ILE A 31 -5.10 -11.94 0.02
C ILE A 31 -4.91 -12.23 -1.48
N PRO A 32 -5.93 -12.74 -2.18
CA PRO A 32 -5.85 -13.01 -3.63
C PRO A 32 -6.02 -11.71 -4.44
N TRP A 33 -5.03 -10.80 -4.36
CA TRP A 33 -5.11 -9.46 -4.94
C TRP A 33 -5.55 -9.44 -6.40
N GLN A 34 -4.94 -10.27 -7.25
CA GLN A 34 -5.26 -10.29 -8.69
C GLN A 34 -6.73 -10.66 -8.96
N GLN A 35 -7.29 -11.58 -8.18
CA GLN A 35 -8.69 -11.97 -8.32
C GLN A 35 -9.62 -10.83 -7.89
N LEU A 36 -9.31 -10.16 -6.78
CA LEU A 36 -10.09 -9.02 -6.30
C LEU A 36 -10.00 -7.83 -7.27
N GLU A 37 -8.79 -7.50 -7.73
CA GLU A 37 -8.55 -6.44 -8.71
C GLU A 37 -9.35 -6.72 -9.99
N ALA A 38 -9.33 -7.95 -10.52
CA ALA A 38 -10.09 -8.31 -11.72
C ALA A 38 -11.62 -8.15 -11.58
N GLN A 39 -12.18 -8.33 -10.38
CA GLN A 39 -13.61 -8.10 -10.13
C GLN A 39 -13.96 -6.61 -10.06
N ILE A 40 -13.04 -5.77 -9.61
CA ILE A 40 -13.28 -4.33 -9.40
C ILE A 40 -12.93 -3.53 -10.66
N GLU A 41 -11.93 -3.95 -11.43
CA GLU A 41 -11.42 -3.28 -12.63
C GLU A 41 -12.52 -2.78 -13.59
N PRO A 42 -13.60 -3.54 -13.88
CA PRO A 42 -14.66 -3.06 -14.79
C PRO A 42 -15.38 -1.81 -14.30
N PHE A 43 -15.43 -1.59 -12.99
CA PHE A 43 -16.14 -0.49 -12.34
C PHE A 43 -15.21 0.64 -11.90
N TYR A 44 -13.89 0.42 -11.94
CA TYR A 44 -12.92 1.40 -11.48
C TYR A 44 -12.85 2.59 -12.45
N PRO A 45 -12.80 3.84 -11.96
CA PRO A 45 -12.79 5.01 -12.82
C PRO A 45 -11.62 4.95 -13.81
N LYS A 46 -11.95 5.12 -15.09
CA LYS A 46 -10.96 5.24 -16.16
C LYS A 46 -10.54 6.70 -16.29
N ALA A 47 -9.28 6.91 -16.66
CA ALA A 47 -8.76 8.25 -16.87
C ALA A 47 -9.57 8.96 -17.98
N GLY A 48 -10.22 10.07 -17.61
CA GLY A 48 -10.82 11.02 -18.53
C GLY A 48 -9.96 12.29 -18.67
N ASN A 49 -10.58 13.43 -18.94
CA ASN A 49 -9.90 14.73 -19.07
C ASN A 49 -9.54 15.40 -17.72
N GLY A 50 -9.84 14.76 -16.58
CA GLY A 50 -9.62 15.30 -15.24
C GLY A 50 -8.38 14.74 -14.52
N ARG A 51 -8.33 14.91 -13.19
CA ARG A 51 -7.30 14.29 -12.34
C ARG A 51 -7.34 12.77 -12.55
N ARG A 52 -6.20 12.19 -12.91
CA ARG A 52 -6.09 10.75 -13.08
C ARG A 52 -6.36 10.07 -11.73
N PRO A 53 -7.23 9.05 -11.69
CA PRO A 53 -7.39 8.25 -10.48
C PRO A 53 -6.07 7.54 -10.16
N TYR A 54 -5.85 7.27 -8.87
CA TYR A 54 -4.75 6.41 -8.44
C TYR A 54 -4.92 4.99 -9.04
N PRO A 55 -3.84 4.21 -9.16
CA PRO A 55 -3.97 2.81 -9.58
C PRO A 55 -4.92 2.02 -8.67
N LEU A 56 -5.76 1.18 -9.25
CA LEU A 56 -6.70 0.31 -8.51
C LEU A 56 -5.99 -0.47 -7.40
N ALA A 57 -4.84 -1.07 -7.75
CA ALA A 57 -4.00 -1.83 -6.83
C ALA A 57 -3.63 -1.05 -5.56
N THR A 58 -3.28 0.23 -5.70
CA THR A 58 -2.92 1.12 -4.58
C THR A 58 -4.15 1.44 -3.74
N MET A 59 -5.23 1.89 -4.37
CA MET A 59 -6.46 2.26 -3.63
C MET A 59 -7.07 1.07 -2.89
N LEU A 60 -7.06 -0.11 -3.52
CA LEU A 60 -7.54 -1.33 -2.88
C LEU A 60 -6.75 -1.63 -1.60
N ARG A 61 -5.41 -1.56 -1.67
CA ARG A 61 -4.54 -1.78 -0.50
C ARG A 61 -4.77 -0.76 0.61
N ILE A 62 -5.03 0.50 0.25
CA ILE A 62 -5.39 1.56 1.20
C ILE A 62 -6.70 1.20 1.92
N HIS A 63 -7.75 0.81 1.20
CA HIS A 63 -9.02 0.41 1.82
C HIS A 63 -8.89 -0.82 2.72
N PHE A 64 -8.07 -1.79 2.34
CA PHE A 64 -7.78 -2.93 3.22
C PHE A 64 -7.07 -2.50 4.50
N MET A 65 -6.09 -1.59 4.43
CA MET A 65 -5.43 -1.05 5.62
C MET A 65 -6.40 -0.25 6.49
N GLN A 66 -7.28 0.56 5.90
CA GLN A 66 -8.33 1.28 6.63
C GLN A 66 -9.18 0.30 7.44
N ASN A 67 -9.62 -0.81 6.82
CA ASN A 67 -10.41 -1.82 7.49
C ASN A 67 -9.63 -2.57 8.58
N TRP A 68 -8.37 -2.94 8.36
CA TRP A 68 -7.57 -3.68 9.34
C TRP A 68 -7.20 -2.85 10.58
N TYR A 69 -6.98 -1.55 10.40
CA TYR A 69 -6.56 -0.65 11.47
C TYR A 69 -7.69 0.26 11.96
N ASN A 70 -8.92 0.10 11.44
CA ASN A 70 -10.08 0.94 11.73
C ASN A 70 -9.76 2.44 11.57
N MET A 71 -9.10 2.79 10.47
CA MET A 71 -8.67 4.16 10.15
C MET A 71 -9.68 4.84 9.22
N SER A 72 -9.98 6.11 9.50
CA SER A 72 -10.71 6.98 8.59
C SER A 72 -9.84 7.40 7.40
N ASP A 73 -10.45 8.05 6.40
CA ASP A 73 -9.70 8.61 5.26
C ASP A 73 -8.58 9.57 5.69
N PRO A 74 -8.82 10.59 6.55
CA PRO A 74 -7.74 11.48 6.99
C PRO A 74 -6.64 10.75 7.76
N ALA A 75 -7.03 9.82 8.66
CA ALA A 75 -6.06 9.08 9.46
C ALA A 75 -5.18 8.15 8.61
N MET A 76 -5.75 7.59 7.53
CA MET A 76 -4.98 6.78 6.58
C MET A 76 -4.05 7.64 5.73
N GLU A 77 -4.47 8.83 5.32
CA GLU A 77 -3.60 9.77 4.61
C GLU A 77 -2.37 10.13 5.47
N ASP A 78 -2.58 10.54 6.72
CA ASP A 78 -1.49 10.84 7.67
C ASP A 78 -0.57 9.62 7.84
N ALA A 79 -1.15 8.43 8.02
CA ALA A 79 -0.37 7.21 8.18
C ALA A 79 0.45 6.84 6.92
N LEU A 80 0.00 7.16 5.71
CA LEU A 80 0.78 6.97 4.48
C LEU A 80 1.96 7.96 4.39
N TYR A 81 1.82 9.17 4.92
CA TYR A 81 2.93 10.13 5.01
C TYR A 81 3.97 9.70 6.05
N GLU A 82 3.52 9.32 7.25
CA GLU A 82 4.40 9.09 8.41
C GLU A 82 4.99 7.68 8.46
N ILE A 83 4.27 6.66 7.98
CA ILE A 83 4.60 5.26 8.23
C ILE A 83 5.05 4.58 6.94
N THR A 84 6.38 4.51 6.76
CA THR A 84 7.02 3.94 5.55
C THR A 84 6.50 2.55 5.20
N SER A 85 6.26 1.66 6.18
CA SER A 85 5.77 0.30 5.89
C SER A 85 4.38 0.28 5.25
N MET A 86 3.49 1.22 5.62
CA MET A 86 2.15 1.34 5.05
C MET A 86 2.21 1.97 3.66
N ARG A 87 3.08 2.98 3.48
CA ARG A 87 3.35 3.59 2.16
C ARG A 87 3.85 2.56 1.15
N LEU A 88 4.86 1.79 1.54
CA LEU A 88 5.41 0.71 0.71
C LEU A 88 4.39 -0.39 0.44
N PHE A 89 3.57 -0.75 1.43
CA PHE A 89 2.51 -1.74 1.24
C PHE A 89 1.50 -1.27 0.20
N ALA A 90 1.14 0.02 0.14
CA ALA A 90 0.26 0.60 -0.88
C ALA A 90 0.92 0.73 -2.27
N GLY A 91 2.21 0.42 -2.42
CA GLY A 91 2.96 0.61 -3.65
C GLY A 91 3.31 2.08 -3.95
N LEU A 92 3.28 2.93 -2.92
CA LEU A 92 3.72 4.32 -3.00
C LEU A 92 5.21 4.38 -2.63
N SER A 93 6.00 5.16 -3.37
CA SER A 93 7.43 5.41 -3.12
C SER A 93 7.64 6.74 -2.42
#